data_AF-A0A538G5X9-F1
#
_entry.id   AF-A0A538G5X9-F1
#
_cell.length_a   1.000
_cell.length_b   1.000
_cell.length_c   1.000
_cell.angle_alpha   90.00
_cell.angle_beta   90.00
_cell.angle_gamma   90.00
#
_symmetry.space_group_name_H-M   'P 1'
#
loop_
_entity.id
_entity.type
_entity.pdbx_description
1 polymer ?
#
loop_
_entity_poly.entity_id
_entity_poly.type
_entity_poly.pdbx_seq_one_letter_code
_entity_poly.pdbx_strand_id
1 'polypeptide(L)' 'MARVQMYTTAWCGYCVRAKALLDGKGIEYEEINLDDDPH' A
#
# COMPACT_ATOMS: atom_id res chain seq x y z
N MET A 1 8.82 2.29 16.92
CA MET A 1 8.73 1.95 15.48
C MET A 1 7.33 2.35 15.03
N ALA A 2 7.19 3.09 13.94
CA ALA A 2 5.88 3.48 13.41
C ALA A 2 5.33 2.35 12.52
N ARG A 3 4.09 1.92 12.74
CA ARG A 3 3.41 0.95 11.88
C ARG A 3 2.85 1.68 10.66
N VAL A 4 3.27 1.29 9.46
CA VAL A 4 2.75 1.83 8.20
C VAL A 4 1.72 0.85 7.65
N GLN A 5 0.48 1.32 7.50
CA GLN A 5 -0.60 0.58 6.86
C GLN A 5 -0.91 1.25 5.53
N MET A 6 -0.92 0.46 4.46
CA MET A 6 -1.09 0.93 3.10
C MET A 6 -2.34 0.31 2.51
N TYR A 7 -3.36 1.14 2.33
CA TYR A 7 -4.62 0.77 1.70
C TYR A 7 -4.49 0.91 0.18
N THR A 8 -4.83 -0.14 -0.55
CA THR A 8 -4.64 -0.24 -2.00
C THR A 8 -5.88 -0.77 -2.71
N THR A 9 -5.93 -0.56 -4.01
CA THR A 9 -6.87 -1.22 -4.93
C THR A 9 -6.09 -1.68 -6.16
N ALA A 10 -6.52 -2.76 -6.82
CA ALA A 10 -5.80 -3.37 -7.95
C ALA A 10 -5.68 -2.45 -9.17
N TRP A 11 -6.63 -1.52 -9.36
CA TRP A 11 -6.64 -0.57 -10.46
C TRP A 11 -5.87 0.73 -10.15
N CYS A 12 -5.37 0.89 -8.92
CA CYS A 12 -4.70 2.11 -8.48
C CYS A 12 -3.21 2.13 -8.90
N GLY A 13 -2.92 2.80 -10.01
CA GLY A 13 -1.54 3.02 -10.47
C GLY A 13 -0.68 3.83 -9.48
N TYR A 14 -1.28 4.67 -8.62
CA TYR A 14 -0.57 5.39 -7.56
C TYR A 14 -0.09 4.45 -6.44
N CYS A 15 -0.87 3.43 -6.12
CA CYS A 15 -0.58 2.44 -5.11
C CYS A 15 0.68 1.66 -5.50
N VAL A 16 0.81 1.30 -6.78
CA VAL A 16 2.03 0.66 -7.31
C VAL A 16 3.27 1.54 -7.09
N ARG A 17 3.17 2.85 -7.34
CA ARG A 17 4.29 3.79 -7.18
C ARG A 17 4.65 4.01 -5.70
N ALA A 18 3.64 4.05 -4.82
CA ALA A 18 3.84 4.18 -3.39
C ALA A 18 4.55 2.94 -2.81
N LYS A 19 4.18 1.72 -3.23
CA LYS A 19 4.88 0.48 -2.84
C LYS A 19 6.35 0.54 -3.22
N ALA A 20 6.64 0.86 -4.48
CA ALA A 20 8.02 0.99 -4.96
C ALA A 20 8.86 2.01 -4.18
N LEU A 21 8.24 3.11 -3.71
CA LEU A 21 8.92 4.09 -2.86
C LEU A 21 9.25 3.54 -1.47
N LEU A 22 8.30 2.83 -0.85
CA LEU A 22 8.48 2.23 0.48
C LEU A 22 9.50 1.09 0.43
N ASP A 23 9.42 0.25 -0.60
CA ASP A 23 10.38 -0.82 -0.87
C ASP A 23 11.79 -0.24 -1.07
N GLY A 24 11.92 0.82 -1.87
CA GLY A 24 13.20 1.52 -2.09
C GLY A 24 13.78 2.20 -0.84
N LYS A 25 12.97 2.42 0.19
CA LYS A 25 13.40 2.95 1.50
C LYS A 25 13.63 1.86 2.54
N GLY A 26 13.33 0.59 2.23
CA GLY A 26 13.40 -0.51 3.20
C GLY A 26 12.41 -0.35 4.36
N ILE A 27 11.29 0.33 4.13
CA ILE A 27 10.27 0.55 5.14
C ILE A 27 9.29 -0.62 5.07
N GLU A 28 9.11 -1.33 6.18
CA GLU A 28 8.06 -2.33 6.30
C GLU A 28 6.68 -1.65 6.35
N TYR A 29 5.75 -2.16 5.54
CA TYR A 29 4.36 -1.74 5.52
C TYR A 29 3.43 -2.94 5.39
N GLU A 30 2.21 -2.76 5.88
CA GLU A 30 1.13 -3.74 5.76
C GLU A 30 0.20 -3.30 4.62
N GLU A 31 0.12 -4.11 3.58
CA GLU A 31 -0.78 -3.88 2.45
C GLU A 31 -2.18 -4.42 2.76
N ILE A 32 -3.19 -3.55 2.66
CA ILE A 32 -4.60 -3.87 2.82
C ILE A 32 -5.28 -3.58 1.49
N ASN A 33 -5.78 -4.61 0.82
CA ASN A 33 -6.50 -4.45 -0.44
C ASN A 33 -7.99 -4.18 -0.17
N LEU A 34 -8.52 -3.11 -0.78
CA LEU A 34 -9.91 -2.66 -0.68
C LEU A 34 -10.76 -2.98 -1.92
N ASP A 35 -10.27 -3.77 -2.88
CA ASP A 35 -11.02 -4.10 -4.10
C ASP A 35 -12.39 -4.75 -3.83
N ASP A 36 -12.48 -5.53 -2.74
CA ASP A 36 -13.71 -6.20 -2.29
C ASP A 36 -14.34 -5.52 -1.06
N ASP A 37 -14.03 -4.26 -0.78
CA ASP A 37 -14.58 -3.53 0.37
C ASP A 37 -15.80 -2.68 -0.05
N PRO A 38 -17.05 -3.17 0.15
CA PRO A 38 -18.27 -2.43 -0.13
C PRO A 38 -18.59 -1.48 1.04
N HIS A 39 -17.93 -0.32 1.08
CA HIS A 39 -18.40 0.79 1.91
C HIS A 39 -19.63 1.49 1.30
#